data_AF-A0A5T5YDT0-F1
#
_entry.id   AF-A0A5T5YDT0-F1
#
_cell.length_a   1.000
_cell.length_b   1.000
_cell.length_c   1.000
_cell.angle_alpha   90.00
_cell.angle_beta   90.00
_cell.angle_gamma   90.00
#
_symmetry.space_group_name_H-M   'P 1'
#
loop_
_entity.id
_entity.type
_entity.pdbx_description
1 polymer ?
#
loop_
_entity_poly.entity_id
_entity_poly.type
_entity_poly.pdbx_seq_one_letter_code
_entity_poly.pdbx_strand_id
1 'polypeptide(L)'
;MKSPKKNEIIQNRDIMEIFLNNMFFLKRMMHESQPGNMLINMVAECWIPLSFESTADSLKEILKAGRTRGEILMMDTQSPEDLKVRVNMLRQ
;
A
#
# COMPACT_ATOMS: atom_id res chain seq x y z
N MET A 1 8.66 -6.27 19.00
CA MET A 1 9.21 -6.65 17.69
C MET A 1 9.93 -5.42 17.14
N LYS A 2 11.23 -5.50 16.79
CA LYS A 2 11.97 -4.34 16.27
C LYS A 2 11.60 -4.16 14.79
N SER A 3 11.31 -2.94 14.35
CA SER A 3 11.10 -2.66 12.93
C SER A 3 12.37 -3.00 12.15
N PRO A 4 12.25 -3.54 10.91
CA PRO A 4 13.40 -3.77 10.05
C PRO A 4 14.16 -2.45 9.87
N LYS A 5 15.49 -2.50 9.97
CA LYS A 5 16.30 -1.30 9.80
C LYS A 5 16.14 -0.82 8.35
N LYS A 6 15.94 0.49 8.16
CA LYS A 6 15.77 1.15 6.85
C LYS A 6 16.76 0.65 5.77
N ASN A 7 17.98 0.30 6.18
CA ASN A 7 19.07 -0.20 5.33
C ASN A 7 18.85 -1.62 4.76
N GLU A 8 18.14 -2.53 5.45
CA GLU A 8 17.91 -3.90 4.97
C GLU A 8 16.84 -3.95 3.87
N ILE A 9 15.84 -3.07 3.96
CA ILE A 9 14.80 -2.88 2.93
C ILE A 9 15.41 -2.36 1.63
N ILE A 10 16.41 -1.47 1.74
CA ILE A 10 17.12 -0.91 0.59
C ILE A 10 17.90 -2.01 -0.16
N GLN A 11 18.47 -3.00 0.54
CA GLN A 11 19.22 -4.08 -0.09
C GLN A 11 18.35 -5.02 -0.95
N ASN A 12 17.08 -5.22 -0.58
CA ASN A 12 16.17 -6.13 -1.28
C ASN A 12 14.99 -5.40 -1.95
N ARG A 13 15.21 -4.15 -2.35
CA ARG A 13 14.17 -3.25 -2.87
C ARG A 13 13.40 -3.89 -4.04
N ASP A 14 14.10 -4.44 -5.02
CA ASP A 14 13.47 -5.02 -6.22
C ASP A 14 12.57 -6.22 -5.89
N ILE A 15 13.03 -7.08 -4.98
CA ILE A 15 12.27 -8.25 -4.51
C ILE A 15 11.01 -7.79 -3.79
N MET A 16 11.12 -6.76 -2.94
CA MET A 16 9.97 -6.20 -2.23
C MET A 16 8.97 -5.56 -3.18
N GLU A 17 9.41 -4.84 -4.21
CA GLU A 17 8.52 -4.23 -5.20
C GLU A 17 7.75 -5.29 -6.00
N ILE A 18 8.44 -6.36 -6.44
CA ILE A 18 7.79 -7.50 -7.10
C ILE A 18 6.75 -8.15 -6.18
N PHE A 19 7.10 -8.38 -4.93
CA PHE A 19 6.21 -8.97 -3.94
C PHE A 19 4.95 -8.11 -3.72
N LEU A 20 5.11 -6.80 -3.51
CA LEU A 20 3.99 -5.87 -3.33
C LEU A 20 3.10 -5.81 -4.57
N ASN A 21 3.68 -5.75 -5.77
CA ASN A 21 2.91 -5.79 -7.02
C ASN A 21 2.11 -7.08 -7.17
N ASN A 22 2.68 -8.22 -6.75
CA ASN A 22 1.95 -9.49 -6.74
C ASN A 22 0.74 -9.45 -5.78
N MET A 23 0.88 -8.83 -4.60
CA MET A 23 -0.25 -8.66 -3.68
C MET A 23 -1.39 -7.84 -4.30
N PHE A 24 -1.09 -6.75 -5.01
CA PHE A 24 -2.13 -5.98 -5.72
C PHE A 24 -2.75 -6.74 -6.89
N PHE A 25 -1.99 -7.62 -7.54
CA PHE A 25 -2.54 -8.55 -8.53
C PHE A 25 -3.54 -9.52 -7.88
N LEU A 26 -3.18 -10.18 -6.78
CA LEU A 26 -4.08 -11.08 -6.05
C LEU A 26 -5.34 -10.35 -5.58
N LYS A 27 -5.20 -9.13 -5.05
CA LYS A 27 -6.30 -8.26 -4.66
C LYS A 27 -7.29 -8.01 -5.80
N ARG A 28 -6.82 -7.80 -7.03
CA ARG A 28 -7.69 -7.63 -8.21
C ARG A 28 -8.49 -8.90 -8.50
N MET A 29 -7.82 -10.05 -8.50
CA MET A 29 -8.51 -11.34 -8.68
C MET A 29 -9.55 -11.60 -7.59
N MET A 30 -9.27 -11.21 -6.33
CA MET A 30 -10.24 -11.31 -5.24
C MET A 30 -11.50 -10.50 -5.51
N HIS A 31 -11.34 -9.24 -5.93
CA HIS A 31 -12.47 -8.38 -6.32
C HIS A 31 -13.27 -8.94 -7.50
N GLU A 32 -12.58 -9.44 -8.53
CA GLU A 32 -13.21 -10.01 -9.72
C GLU A 32 -13.99 -11.30 -9.39
N SER A 33 -13.49 -12.10 -8.45
CA SER A 33 -14.15 -13.34 -8.02
C SER A 33 -15.45 -13.11 -7.23
N GLN A 34 -15.57 -11.96 -6.56
CA GLN A 34 -16.70 -11.61 -5.69
C GLN A 34 -17.06 -10.12 -5.82
N PRO A 35 -17.65 -9.70 -6.95
CA PRO A 35 -17.99 -8.31 -7.18
C PRO A 35 -19.02 -7.80 -6.16
N GLY A 36 -18.79 -6.61 -5.62
CA GLY A 36 -19.68 -5.98 -4.64
C GLY A 36 -19.41 -6.34 -3.17
N ASN A 37 -18.53 -7.31 -2.90
CA ASN A 37 -18.09 -7.59 -1.54
C ASN A 37 -17.10 -6.54 -1.03
N MET A 38 -17.19 -6.26 0.28
CA MET A 38 -16.27 -5.33 0.93
C MET A 38 -14.87 -5.92 0.98
N LEU A 39 -13.87 -5.16 0.54
CA LEU A 39 -12.46 -5.51 0.71
C LEU A 39 -11.76 -4.50 1.61
N ILE A 40 -11.14 -5.00 2.67
CA ILE A 40 -10.33 -4.18 3.59
C ILE A 40 -8.85 -4.40 3.24
N ASN A 41 -8.20 -3.35 2.76
CA ASN A 41 -6.77 -3.31 2.53
C ASN A 41 -6.10 -2.77 3.80
N MET A 42 -5.36 -3.61 4.53
CA MET A 42 -4.59 -3.19 5.72
C MET A 42 -3.09 -3.16 5.39
N VAL A 43 -2.46 -2.00 5.56
CA VAL A 43 -1.03 -1.80 5.27
C VAL A 43 -0.32 -1.32 6.54
N ALA A 44 0.41 -2.23 7.18
CA ALA A 44 1.22 -1.92 8.34
C ALA A 44 2.55 -1.26 7.95
N GLU A 45 3.06 -0.38 8.82
CA GLU A 45 4.29 0.38 8.60
C GLU A 45 4.32 1.01 7.19
N CYS A 46 3.24 1.75 6.87
CA CYS A 46 2.93 2.19 5.51
C CYS A 46 4.00 3.10 4.88
N TRP A 47 4.94 3.61 5.67
CA TRP A 47 6.11 4.33 5.17
C TRP A 47 7.02 3.47 4.27
N ILE A 48 7.06 2.14 4.47
CA ILE A 48 7.84 1.23 3.62
C ILE A 48 7.18 1.09 2.25
N PRO A 49 5.91 0.64 2.14
CA PRO A 49 5.28 0.44 0.84
C PRO A 49 5.10 1.76 0.07
N LEU A 50 4.84 2.88 0.76
CA LEU A 50 4.78 4.21 0.14
C LEU A 50 6.14 4.71 -0.38
N SER A 51 7.25 4.06 -0.05
CA SER A 51 8.55 4.36 -0.64
C SER A 51 8.71 3.84 -2.07
N PHE A 52 7.81 2.95 -2.52
CA PHE A 52 7.74 2.41 -3.88
C PHE A 52 6.66 3.14 -4.67
N GLU A 53 7.00 3.64 -5.86
CA GLU A 53 6.09 4.45 -6.69
C GLU A 53 4.88 3.62 -7.16
N SER A 54 5.12 2.41 -7.66
CA SER A 54 4.10 1.44 -8.07
C SER A 54 3.05 1.16 -6.98
N THR A 55 3.52 1.02 -5.73
CA THR A 55 2.65 0.79 -4.58
C THR A 55 1.92 2.05 -4.17
N ALA A 56 2.60 3.21 -4.16
CA ALA A 56 1.96 4.49 -3.84
C ALA A 56 0.82 4.80 -4.82
N ASP A 57 1.00 4.55 -6.11
CA ASP A 57 -0.04 4.71 -7.14
C ASP A 57 -1.21 3.75 -6.91
N SER A 58 -0.93 2.49 -6.60
CA SER A 58 -1.96 1.50 -6.30
C SER A 58 -2.80 1.89 -5.08
N LEU A 59 -2.17 2.40 -4.02
CA LEU A 59 -2.86 2.90 -2.84
C LEU A 59 -3.65 4.18 -3.15
N LYS A 60 -3.13 5.06 -4.01
CA LYS A 60 -3.82 6.27 -4.48
C LYS A 60 -5.10 5.93 -5.25
N GLU A 61 -5.07 4.90 -6.10
CA GLU A 61 -6.25 4.41 -6.81
C GLU A 61 -7.33 3.88 -5.86
N ILE A 62 -6.94 3.26 -4.74
CA ILE A 62 -7.89 2.85 -3.69
C ILE A 62 -8.45 4.09 -2.97
N LEU A 63 -7.64 5.10 -2.69
CA LEU A 63 -8.13 6.35 -2.08
C LEU A 63 -9.13 7.10 -2.98
N LYS A 64 -8.87 7.14 -4.30
CA LYS A 64 -9.72 7.87 -5.26
C LYS A 64 -11.01 7.14 -5.60
N ALA A 65 -10.94 5.84 -5.84
CA ALA A 65 -12.06 5.06 -6.38
C ALA A 65 -12.46 3.86 -5.52
N GLY A 66 -11.81 3.64 -4.37
CA GLY A 66 -12.12 2.51 -3.50
C GLY A 66 -13.55 2.52 -2.97
N ARG A 67 -14.10 3.69 -2.63
CA ARG A 67 -15.48 3.82 -2.13
C ARG A 67 -16.51 3.26 -3.12
N THR A 68 -16.33 3.49 -4.42
CA THR A 68 -17.27 2.98 -5.45
C THR A 68 -17.08 1.49 -5.72
N ARG A 69 -15.92 0.92 -5.34
CA ARG A 69 -15.57 -0.50 -5.47
C ARG A 69 -15.76 -1.33 -4.19
N GLY A 70 -16.30 -0.73 -3.12
CA GLY A 70 -16.47 -1.41 -1.84
C GLY A 70 -15.16 -1.61 -1.06
N GLU A 71 -14.17 -0.75 -1.27
CA GLU A 71 -12.87 -0.86 -0.62
C GLU A 71 -12.69 0.11 0.55
N ILE A 72 -12.03 -0.38 1.59
CA ILE A 72 -11.51 0.42 2.69
C ILE A 72 -9.99 0.27 2.71
N LEU A 73 -9.27 1.38 2.80
CA LEU A 73 -7.83 1.39 3.04
C LEU A 73 -7.55 1.82 4.48
N MET A 74 -6.89 0.93 5.22
CA MET A 74 -6.40 1.19 6.57
C MET A 74 -4.87 1.12 6.56
N MET A 75 -4.23 2.11 7.16
CA MET A 75 -2.78 2.21 7.22
C MET A 75 -2.33 2.64 8.61
N ASP A 76 -1.22 2.08 9.07
CA ASP A 76 -0.56 2.49 10.30
C ASP A 76 0.93 2.79 10.08
N THR A 77 1.50 3.58 10.97
CA THR A 77 2.93 3.85 11.06
C THR A 77 3.28 4.26 12.48
N GLN A 78 4.47 3.88 12.95
CA GLN A 78 5.05 4.41 14.19
C GLN A 78 5.84 5.71 13.97
N SER A 79 6.18 6.03 12.71
CA SER A 79 7.01 7.17 12.31
C SER A 79 6.26 8.08 11.30
N PRO A 80 5.31 8.91 11.77
CA PRO A 80 4.52 9.78 10.89
C PRO A 80 5.37 10.82 10.13
N GLU A 81 6.54 11.20 10.64
CA GLU A 81 7.50 12.09 9.98
C GLU A 81 8.05 11.54 8.66
N ASP A 82 8.20 10.22 8.55
CA ASP A 82 8.66 9.55 7.32
C ASP A 82 7.62 9.61 6.20
N LEU A 83 6.36 9.98 6.51
CA LEU A 83 5.27 10.09 5.54
C LEU A 83 5.10 11.48 4.92
N LYS A 84 5.75 12.52 5.48
CA LYS A 84 5.43 13.93 5.20
C LYS A 84 5.51 14.32 3.72
N VAL A 85 6.41 13.73 2.94
CA VAL A 85 6.55 14.03 1.51
C VAL A 85 5.54 13.27 0.64
N ARG A 86 5.20 12.03 1.00
CA ARG A 86 4.35 11.15 0.17
C ARG A 86 2.85 11.30 0.44
N VAL A 87 2.43 11.61 1.66
CA VAL A 87 0.99 11.82 1.96
C VAL A 87 0.42 12.99 1.16
N ASN A 88 1.22 14.00 0.85
CA ASN A 88 0.79 15.11 0.01
C ASN A 88 0.55 14.70 -1.47
N MET A 89 1.27 13.70 -1.99
CA MET A 89 1.02 13.14 -3.33
C MET A 89 -0.27 12.33 -3.40
N LEU A 90 -0.70 11.71 -2.28
CA LEU A 90 -1.95 10.96 -2.19
C LEU A 90 -3.18 11.87 -2.10
N ARG A 91 -3.00 13.13 -1.67
CA ARG A 91 -4.08 14.13 -1.53
C ARG A 91 -4.41 14.90 -2.81
N GLN A 92 -3.60 14.76 -3.87
CA GLN A 92 -3.79 15.41 -5.19
C GLN A 92 -4.35 14.39 -6.20
#